data_AF-A0A497NTQ3-F1
#
_entry.id   AF-A0A497NTQ3-F1
#
_cell.length_a   1.000
_cell.length_b   1.000
_cell.length_c   1.000
_cell.angle_alpha   90.00
_cell.angle_beta   90.00
_cell.angle_gamma   90.00
#
_symmetry.space_group_name_H-M   'P 1'
#
loop_
_entity.id
_entity.type
_entity.pdbx_description
1 polymer ?
#
loop_
_entity_poly.entity_id
_entity_poly.type
_entity_poly.pdbx_seq_one_letter_code
_entity_poly.pdbx_strand_id
1 'polypeptide(L)'
;TNVNLYVKRIIESKFPNFKIVSVPNRLQCPPHLQIGAGDIMLEWEDAVQKYGRENVGVAAHAECDPYLIDWVLKNGGKISGSGGMFSAIKNSEKPTHIVATVEGLPERIRNEIPEKTILSPNVFCPNMKFIGQDNGWWVKNAIKIAKTNGEVAGRLIVKNLSYPYYEFEYVGGGRVIEKGDDSLILGPCEIIVDQALIDNAAEPMQILFQ
;
A
#
# COMPACT_ATOMS: atom_id res chain seq x y z
N THR A 1 3.94 -14.00 1.65
CA THR A 1 4.03 -12.53 1.47
C THR A 1 2.68 -11.96 1.83
N ASN A 2 2.59 -10.84 2.54
CA ASN A 2 1.32 -10.10 2.69
C ASN A 2 1.28 -8.93 1.68
N VAL A 3 2.42 -8.28 1.45
CA VAL A 3 2.64 -7.35 0.35
C VAL A 3 2.49 -8.13 -0.97
N ASN A 4 1.59 -7.69 -1.83
CA ASN A 4 1.15 -8.35 -3.07
C ASN A 4 0.23 -9.57 -2.93
N LEU A 5 -0.12 -10.03 -1.72
CA LEU A 5 -0.95 -11.24 -1.59
C LEU A 5 -2.35 -11.05 -2.16
N TYR A 6 -2.97 -9.92 -1.82
CA TYR A 6 -4.30 -9.58 -2.32
C TYR A 6 -4.31 -9.40 -3.84
N VAL A 7 -3.31 -8.68 -4.39
CA VAL A 7 -3.14 -8.50 -5.84
C VAL A 7 -2.97 -9.87 -6.50
N LYS A 8 -2.11 -10.73 -5.95
CA LYS A 8 -1.92 -12.10 -6.40
C LYS A 8 -3.25 -12.87 -6.43
N ARG A 9 -4.02 -12.86 -5.34
CA ARG A 9 -5.33 -13.54 -5.27
C ARG A 9 -6.32 -13.02 -6.33
N ILE A 10 -6.41 -11.71 -6.53
CA ILE A 10 -7.32 -11.12 -7.53
C ILE A 10 -6.87 -11.45 -8.95
N ILE A 11 -5.60 -11.27 -9.27
CA ILE A 11 -5.12 -11.46 -10.64
C ILE A 11 -5.12 -12.94 -11.01
N GLU A 12 -4.61 -13.83 -10.15
CA GLU A 12 -4.56 -15.26 -10.45
C GLU A 12 -5.95 -15.91 -10.52
N SER A 13 -6.94 -15.37 -9.79
CA SER A 13 -8.33 -15.85 -9.93
C SER A 13 -9.00 -15.41 -11.24
N LYS A 14 -8.64 -14.23 -11.77
CA LYS A 14 -9.15 -13.74 -13.06
C LYS A 14 -8.39 -14.31 -14.26
N PHE A 15 -7.10 -14.59 -14.08
CA PHE A 15 -6.19 -15.02 -15.13
C PHE A 15 -5.46 -16.29 -14.68
N PRO A 16 -6.09 -17.48 -14.76
CA PRO A 16 -5.54 -18.72 -14.22
C PRO A 16 -4.23 -19.17 -14.90
N ASN A 17 -3.94 -18.64 -16.09
CA ASN A 17 -2.71 -18.89 -16.82
C ASN A 17 -1.55 -17.96 -16.41
N PHE A 18 -1.81 -16.96 -15.55
CA PHE A 18 -0.80 -16.04 -15.05
C PHE A 18 -0.38 -16.47 -13.64
N LYS A 19 0.92 -16.38 -13.37
CA LYS A 19 1.49 -16.62 -12.04
C LYS A 19 2.17 -15.35 -11.56
N ILE A 20 1.69 -14.80 -10.44
CA ILE A 20 2.34 -13.65 -9.81
C ILE A 20 3.48 -14.14 -8.92
N VAL A 21 4.68 -13.69 -9.28
CA VAL A 21 5.92 -13.92 -8.53
C VAL A 21 6.29 -12.63 -7.81
N SER A 22 6.27 -12.65 -6.48
CA SER A 22 6.74 -11.52 -5.68
C SER A 22 8.27 -11.50 -5.61
N VAL A 23 8.87 -10.35 -5.91
CA VAL A 23 10.31 -10.11 -5.79
C VAL A 23 10.52 -8.84 -4.94
N PRO A 24 11.25 -8.89 -3.81
CA PRO A 24 11.81 -10.09 -3.21
C PRO A 24 10.72 -11.05 -2.71
N ASN A 25 11.05 -12.34 -2.67
CA ASN A 25 10.13 -13.34 -2.13
C ASN A 25 9.97 -13.12 -0.61
N ARG A 26 8.78 -13.39 -0.07
CA ARG A 26 8.44 -13.21 1.35
C ARG A 26 8.51 -11.78 1.90
N LEU A 27 8.41 -10.75 1.05
CA LEU A 27 8.16 -9.38 1.51
C LEU A 27 6.93 -9.30 2.43
N GLN A 28 7.14 -8.67 3.58
CA GLN A 28 6.08 -8.36 4.52
C GLN A 28 6.13 -6.91 5.00
N CYS A 29 4.97 -6.32 5.26
CA CYS A 29 4.85 -5.03 5.92
C CYS A 29 4.72 -5.22 7.44
N PRO A 30 5.73 -4.88 8.25
CA PRO A 30 5.70 -5.10 9.69
C PRO A 30 4.50 -4.47 10.43
N PRO A 31 4.08 -3.22 10.16
CA PRO A 31 2.93 -2.66 10.88
C PRO A 31 1.63 -3.43 10.59
N HIS A 32 1.38 -3.86 9.35
CA HIS A 32 0.16 -4.62 9.06
C HIS A 32 0.16 -6.04 9.63
N LEU A 33 1.32 -6.60 9.98
CA LEU A 33 1.41 -7.85 10.74
C LEU A 33 1.05 -7.69 12.23
N GLN A 34 1.16 -6.48 12.78
CA GLN A 34 0.78 -6.20 14.16
C GLN A 34 -0.73 -6.07 14.34
N ILE A 35 -1.49 -5.98 13.24
CA ILE A 35 -2.94 -5.91 13.28
C ILE A 35 -3.46 -7.34 13.43
N GLY A 36 -3.75 -7.72 14.68
CA GLY A 36 -4.30 -9.02 15.03
C GLY A 36 -5.70 -9.21 14.45
N ALA A 37 -5.90 -10.28 13.68
CA ALA A 37 -7.21 -10.58 13.10
C ALA A 37 -8.28 -10.77 14.18
N GLY A 38 -7.94 -11.46 15.28
CA GLY A 38 -8.83 -11.67 16.43
C GLY A 38 -9.26 -10.36 17.08
N ASP A 39 -8.33 -9.41 17.26
CA ASP A 39 -8.64 -8.11 17.87
C ASP A 39 -9.62 -7.31 17.01
N ILE A 40 -9.45 -7.32 15.68
CA ILE A 40 -10.39 -6.67 14.76
C ILE A 40 -11.76 -7.36 14.77
N MET A 41 -11.81 -8.67 14.91
CA MET A 41 -13.07 -9.42 14.99
C MET A 41 -13.82 -9.11 16.30
N LEU A 42 -13.11 -9.05 17.43
CA LEU A 42 -13.69 -8.67 18.72
C LEU A 42 -14.20 -7.22 18.70
N GLU A 43 -13.41 -6.28 18.21
CA GLU A 43 -13.82 -4.87 18.07
C GLU A 43 -15.06 -4.73 17.15
N TRP A 44 -15.16 -5.57 16.12
CA TRP A 44 -16.34 -5.65 15.26
C TRP A 44 -17.57 -6.17 15.99
N GLU A 45 -17.43 -7.25 16.76
CA GLU A 45 -18.54 -7.81 17.53
C GLU A 45 -19.06 -6.79 18.55
N ASP A 46 -18.16 -6.13 19.27
CA ASP A 46 -18.49 -5.08 20.24
C ASP A 46 -19.20 -3.88 19.55
N ALA A 47 -18.67 -3.44 18.41
CA ALA A 47 -19.28 -2.37 17.64
C ALA A 47 -20.67 -2.76 17.10
N VAL A 48 -20.83 -3.98 16.60
CA VAL A 48 -22.13 -4.48 16.10
C VAL A 48 -23.14 -4.59 17.25
N GLN A 49 -22.72 -5.06 18.42
CA GLN A 49 -23.59 -5.10 19.60
C GLN A 49 -24.03 -3.69 20.03
N LYS A 50 -23.14 -2.70 19.94
CA LYS A 50 -23.41 -1.32 20.36
C LYS A 50 -24.21 -0.51 19.35
N TYR A 51 -23.96 -0.70 18.05
CA TYR A 51 -24.45 0.19 17.00
C TYR A 51 -25.42 -0.49 16.02
N GLY A 52 -25.52 -1.83 16.00
CA GLY A 52 -26.27 -2.58 15.00
C GLY A 52 -25.43 -2.88 13.75
N ARG A 53 -25.60 -4.07 13.17
CA ARG A 53 -24.74 -4.60 12.09
C ARG A 53 -24.80 -3.75 10.81
N GLU A 54 -25.95 -3.21 10.52
CA GLU A 54 -26.22 -2.31 9.40
C GLU A 54 -25.46 -0.98 9.51
N ASN A 55 -25.10 -0.56 10.73
CA ASN A 55 -24.44 0.71 11.01
C ASN A 55 -22.92 0.62 11.13
N VAL A 56 -22.35 -0.59 11.08
CA VAL A 56 -20.91 -0.82 11.21
C VAL A 56 -20.33 -1.31 9.89
N GLY A 57 -19.33 -0.60 9.38
CA GLY A 57 -18.54 -0.96 8.21
C GLY A 57 -17.12 -1.37 8.59
N VAL A 58 -16.48 -2.25 7.84
CA VAL A 58 -15.10 -2.65 8.09
C VAL A 58 -14.28 -2.53 6.81
N ALA A 59 -13.09 -1.96 6.95
CA ALA A 59 -12.11 -1.86 5.88
C ALA A 59 -10.73 -2.30 6.40
N ALA A 60 -9.99 -3.05 5.58
CA ALA A 60 -8.63 -3.48 5.91
C ALA A 60 -7.66 -3.23 4.76
N HIS A 61 -6.40 -2.98 5.13
CA HIS A 61 -5.34 -2.86 4.15
C HIS A 61 -5.08 -4.21 3.48
N ALA A 62 -4.70 -4.17 2.20
CA ALA A 62 -4.40 -5.37 1.41
C ALA A 62 -3.14 -6.12 1.88
N GLU A 63 -2.34 -5.51 2.76
CA GLU A 63 -1.16 -6.09 3.40
C GLU A 63 -1.47 -6.71 4.77
N CYS A 64 -2.72 -6.71 5.23
CA CYS A 64 -3.08 -7.41 6.46
C CYS A 64 -2.96 -8.92 6.32
N ASP A 65 -3.07 -9.62 7.46
CA ASP A 65 -3.08 -11.08 7.49
C ASP A 65 -4.18 -11.66 6.57
N PRO A 66 -3.90 -12.72 5.77
CA PRO A 66 -4.89 -13.31 4.87
C PRO A 66 -6.19 -13.74 5.55
N TYR A 67 -6.14 -14.22 6.79
CA TYR A 67 -7.33 -14.60 7.53
C TYR A 67 -8.23 -13.39 7.82
N LEU A 68 -7.63 -12.25 8.18
CA LEU A 68 -8.36 -11.00 8.34
C LEU A 68 -8.96 -10.53 7.00
N ILE A 69 -8.20 -10.62 5.91
CA ILE A 69 -8.69 -10.27 4.56
C ILE A 69 -9.93 -11.09 4.20
N ASP A 70 -9.86 -12.41 4.38
CA ASP A 70 -10.94 -13.33 4.04
C ASP A 70 -12.19 -13.06 4.89
N TRP A 71 -11.99 -12.77 6.18
CA TRP A 71 -13.08 -12.40 7.08
C TRP A 71 -13.73 -11.06 6.72
N VAL A 72 -12.94 -10.04 6.38
CA VAL A 72 -13.47 -8.72 5.96
C VAL A 72 -14.33 -8.85 4.71
N LEU A 73 -13.86 -9.61 3.71
CA LEU A 73 -14.63 -9.86 2.48
C LEU A 73 -15.94 -10.60 2.78
N LYS A 74 -15.89 -11.65 3.62
CA LYS A 74 -17.08 -12.42 4.03
C LYS A 74 -18.13 -11.55 4.74
N ASN A 75 -17.71 -10.50 5.44
CA ASN A 75 -18.59 -9.56 6.13
C ASN A 75 -19.01 -8.35 5.27
N GLY A 76 -18.75 -8.38 3.96
CA GLY A 76 -19.11 -7.30 3.03
C GLY A 76 -18.28 -6.03 3.24
N GLY A 77 -17.09 -6.16 3.84
CA GLY A 77 -16.15 -5.08 4.05
C GLY A 77 -15.28 -4.76 2.83
N LYS A 78 -14.41 -3.76 2.97
CA LYS A 78 -13.55 -3.27 1.90
C LYS A 78 -12.09 -3.70 2.10
N ILE A 79 -11.49 -4.27 1.06
CA ILE A 79 -10.02 -4.44 0.97
C ILE A 79 -9.47 -3.49 -0.07
N SER A 80 -8.49 -2.66 0.31
CA SER A 80 -7.86 -1.69 -0.58
C SER A 80 -6.59 -1.10 0.04
N GLY A 81 -5.80 -0.38 -0.77
CA GLY A 81 -4.87 0.62 -0.25
C GLY A 81 -5.61 1.82 0.38
N SER A 82 -4.85 2.71 1.04
CA SER A 82 -5.39 3.81 1.84
C SER A 82 -6.39 4.71 1.11
N GLY A 83 -6.11 5.06 -0.16
CA GLY A 83 -7.01 5.91 -0.96
C GLY A 83 -8.38 5.26 -1.20
N GLY A 84 -8.41 4.00 -1.61
CA GLY A 84 -9.68 3.30 -1.84
C GLY A 84 -10.44 2.97 -0.55
N MET A 85 -9.77 2.78 0.58
CA MET A 85 -10.44 2.70 1.89
C MET A 85 -11.08 4.04 2.27
N PHE A 86 -10.33 5.14 2.12
CA PHE A 86 -10.85 6.50 2.38
C PHE A 86 -12.10 6.78 1.56
N SER A 87 -12.05 6.56 0.23
CA SER A 87 -13.19 6.78 -0.66
C SER A 87 -14.40 5.90 -0.31
N ALA A 88 -14.16 4.62 0.02
CA ALA A 88 -15.24 3.70 0.40
C ALA A 88 -15.93 4.13 1.70
N ILE A 89 -15.17 4.58 2.69
CA ILE A 89 -15.71 5.05 3.97
C ILE A 89 -16.43 6.37 3.78
N LYS A 90 -15.85 7.32 3.03
CA LYS A 90 -16.45 8.61 2.74
C LYS A 90 -17.82 8.48 2.07
N ASN A 91 -17.96 7.55 1.13
CA ASN A 91 -19.19 7.35 0.37
C ASN A 91 -20.14 6.33 1.03
N SER A 92 -19.77 5.75 2.17
CA SER A 92 -20.61 4.79 2.90
C SER A 92 -21.67 5.53 3.72
N GLU A 93 -22.89 4.99 3.76
CA GLU A 93 -23.95 5.49 4.64
C GLU A 93 -23.75 5.06 6.10
N LYS A 94 -22.90 4.06 6.34
CA LYS A 94 -22.63 3.55 7.69
C LYS A 94 -21.94 4.63 8.55
N PRO A 95 -22.43 4.90 9.77
CA PRO A 95 -21.86 5.93 10.65
C PRO A 95 -20.60 5.45 11.37
N THR A 96 -20.44 4.15 11.62
CA THR A 96 -19.30 3.60 12.36
C THR A 96 -18.45 2.72 11.45
N HIS A 97 -17.13 2.90 11.51
CA HIS A 97 -16.19 2.15 10.69
C HIS A 97 -15.00 1.65 11.49
N ILE A 98 -14.67 0.37 11.30
CA ILE A 98 -13.42 -0.24 11.74
C ILE A 98 -12.42 -0.17 10.59
N VAL A 99 -11.25 0.42 10.85
CA VAL A 99 -10.22 0.68 9.85
C VAL A 99 -8.93 -0.01 10.24
N ALA A 100 -8.74 -1.23 9.74
CA ALA A 100 -7.59 -2.08 10.00
C ALA A 100 -6.40 -1.70 9.10
N THR A 101 -5.70 -0.63 9.47
CA THR A 101 -4.46 -0.17 8.84
C THR A 101 -3.66 0.70 9.82
N VAL A 102 -2.57 1.30 9.35
CA VAL A 102 -1.78 2.27 10.12
C VAL A 102 -2.55 3.56 10.43
N GLU A 103 -2.32 4.12 11.62
CA GLU A 103 -3.13 5.18 12.25
C GLU A 103 -3.25 6.48 11.44
N GLY A 104 -2.31 6.76 10.53
CA GLY A 104 -2.37 7.95 9.68
C GLY A 104 -3.64 8.03 8.82
N LEU A 105 -4.24 6.90 8.41
CA LEU A 105 -5.51 6.92 7.69
C LEU A 105 -6.72 7.13 8.62
N PRO A 106 -6.90 6.37 9.72
CA PRO A 106 -7.92 6.67 10.73
C PRO A 106 -7.93 8.13 11.18
N GLU A 107 -6.76 8.70 11.51
CA GLU A 107 -6.60 10.11 11.88
C GLU A 107 -7.11 11.04 10.77
N ARG A 108 -6.69 10.80 9.52
CA ARG A 108 -7.16 11.56 8.36
C ARG A 108 -8.68 11.50 8.23
N ILE A 109 -9.29 10.33 8.39
CA ILE A 109 -10.74 10.16 8.25
C ILE A 109 -11.47 10.92 9.37
N ARG A 110 -11.02 10.83 10.62
CA ARG A 110 -11.61 11.58 11.74
C ARG A 110 -11.56 13.09 11.51
N ASN A 111 -10.50 13.59 10.88
CA ASN A 111 -10.34 15.01 10.58
C ASN A 111 -11.18 15.47 9.38
N GLU A 112 -11.23 14.69 8.30
CA GLU A 112 -11.93 15.08 7.07
C GLU A 112 -13.43 14.72 7.09
N ILE A 113 -13.85 13.79 7.94
CA ILE A 113 -15.21 13.23 8.00
C ILE A 113 -15.62 13.05 9.48
N PRO A 114 -15.71 14.14 10.26
CA PRO A 114 -15.87 14.09 11.71
C PRO A 114 -17.20 13.49 12.19
N GLU A 115 -18.20 13.39 11.31
CA GLU A 115 -19.49 12.76 11.59
C GLU A 115 -19.40 11.23 11.69
N LYS A 116 -18.32 10.61 11.20
CA LYS A 116 -18.11 9.17 11.27
C LYS A 116 -17.33 8.78 12.51
N THR A 117 -17.78 7.70 13.16
CA THR A 117 -17.05 7.08 14.27
C THR A 117 -16.01 6.11 13.72
N ILE A 118 -14.72 6.36 13.98
CA ILE A 118 -13.62 5.55 13.46
C ILE A 118 -12.91 4.79 14.59
N LEU A 119 -13.03 3.46 14.53
CA LEU A 119 -12.33 2.51 15.40
C LEU A 119 -11.08 2.00 14.67
N SER A 120 -9.92 2.08 15.32
CA SER A 120 -8.64 1.69 14.72
C SER A 120 -7.79 0.90 15.72
N PRO A 121 -6.89 0.03 15.23
CA PRO A 121 -6.02 -0.77 16.08
C PRO A 121 -4.86 0.05 16.70
N ASN A 122 -4.80 1.37 16.46
CA ASN A 122 -3.74 2.26 16.93
C ASN A 122 -2.31 1.79 16.56
N VAL A 123 -2.15 1.24 15.35
CA VAL A 123 -0.86 0.76 14.85
C VAL A 123 -0.13 1.86 14.10
N PHE A 124 1.16 2.04 14.38
CA PHE A 124 1.98 3.06 13.75
C PHE A 124 3.09 2.45 12.89
N CYS A 125 3.39 3.07 11.75
CA CYS A 125 4.59 2.78 10.99
C CYS A 125 5.74 3.68 11.50
N PRO A 126 6.81 3.11 12.11
CA PRO A 126 7.92 3.91 12.63
C PRO A 126 8.52 4.82 11.55
N ASN A 127 8.76 4.27 10.36
CA ASN A 127 9.33 4.99 9.21
C ASN A 127 8.50 6.22 8.80
N MET A 128 7.17 6.16 8.89
CA MET A 128 6.32 7.31 8.56
C MET A 128 6.36 8.40 9.64
N LYS A 129 6.57 8.03 10.91
CA LYS A 129 6.62 8.97 12.05
C LYS A 129 8.00 9.62 12.23
N PHE A 130 9.04 9.16 11.54
CA PHE A 130 10.32 9.89 11.46
C PHE A 130 10.18 11.29 10.82
N ILE A 131 9.11 11.52 10.06
CA ILE A 131 8.75 12.83 9.53
C ILE A 131 7.91 13.59 10.58
N GLY A 132 8.59 14.22 11.54
CA GLY A 132 8.00 15.11 12.54
C GLY A 132 8.17 16.59 12.20
N GLN A 133 7.53 17.48 12.99
CA GLN A 133 7.65 18.94 12.82
C GLN A 133 9.12 19.41 12.90
N ASP A 134 9.92 18.78 13.76
CA ASP A 134 11.34 19.10 13.94
C ASP A 134 12.24 18.57 12.82
N ASN A 135 11.76 17.56 12.07
CA ASN A 135 12.46 16.95 10.93
C ASN A 135 11.96 17.51 9.58
N GLY A 136 11.28 18.66 9.59
CA GLY A 136 10.76 19.32 8.40
C GLY A 136 11.83 19.66 7.35
N TRP A 137 13.12 19.60 7.69
CA TRP A 137 14.22 19.68 6.72
C TRP A 137 14.14 18.58 5.65
N TRP A 138 13.83 17.33 6.02
CA TRP A 138 13.73 16.22 5.06
C TRP A 138 12.58 16.42 4.08
N VAL A 139 11.43 16.91 4.56
CA VAL A 139 10.27 17.26 3.73
C VAL A 139 10.59 18.46 2.84
N LYS A 140 11.19 19.51 3.38
CA LYS A 140 11.63 20.68 2.60
C LYS A 140 12.64 20.29 1.53
N ASN A 141 13.56 19.38 1.82
CA ASN A 141 14.52 18.87 0.84
C ASN A 141 13.89 17.94 -0.18
N ALA A 142 12.97 17.05 0.22
CA ALA A 142 12.22 16.22 -0.72
C ALA A 142 11.37 17.08 -1.66
N ILE A 143 10.70 18.11 -1.15
CA ILE A 143 9.96 19.10 -1.94
C ILE A 143 10.90 19.90 -2.86
N LYS A 144 12.07 20.31 -2.35
CA LYS A 144 13.09 20.98 -3.16
C LYS A 144 13.54 20.09 -4.32
N ILE A 145 13.92 18.84 -4.04
CA ILE A 145 14.30 17.84 -5.04
C ILE A 145 13.16 17.61 -6.04
N ALA A 146 11.93 17.42 -5.59
CA ALA A 146 10.78 17.24 -6.48
C ALA A 146 10.49 18.46 -7.36
N LYS A 147 10.73 19.68 -6.86
CA LYS A 147 10.51 20.94 -7.61
C LYS A 147 11.66 21.30 -8.54
N THR A 148 12.88 20.89 -8.21
CA THR A 148 14.08 21.21 -8.99
C THR A 148 14.48 20.08 -9.93
N ASN A 149 13.68 19.00 -10.04
CA ASN A 149 14.12 17.72 -10.61
C ASN A 149 15.53 17.37 -10.10
N GLY A 150 15.68 17.36 -8.77
CA GLY A 150 16.97 17.19 -8.11
C GLY A 150 17.73 15.98 -8.65
N GLU A 151 19.06 16.01 -8.53
CA GLU A 151 19.95 15.03 -9.15
C GLU A 151 19.45 13.60 -8.91
N VAL A 152 19.06 12.94 -10.00
CA VAL A 152 18.66 11.54 -10.00
C VAL A 152 19.89 10.73 -9.57
N ALA A 153 19.76 9.97 -8.47
CA ALA A 153 20.88 9.21 -7.91
C ALA A 153 21.32 8.07 -8.83
N GLY A 154 20.43 7.66 -9.74
CA GLY A 154 20.71 6.79 -10.86
C GLY A 154 19.47 6.56 -11.73
N ARG A 155 19.66 6.29 -13.02
CA ARG A 155 18.57 5.91 -13.92
C ARG A 155 18.59 4.42 -14.14
N LEU A 156 17.43 3.78 -13.99
CA LEU A 156 17.23 2.39 -14.39
C LEU A 156 16.55 2.39 -15.75
N ILE A 157 17.31 2.02 -16.78
CA ILE A 157 16.82 1.88 -18.16
C ILE A 157 16.42 0.42 -18.35
N VAL A 158 15.16 0.20 -18.69
CA VAL A 158 14.70 -1.15 -19.05
C VAL A 158 15.17 -1.47 -20.47
N LYS A 159 16.01 -2.49 -20.61
CA LYS A 159 16.45 -3.07 -21.87
C LYS A 159 15.79 -4.44 -22.06
N ASN A 160 15.70 -4.87 -23.31
CA ASN A 160 15.14 -6.15 -23.73
C ASN A 160 13.61 -6.25 -23.52
N LEU A 161 12.86 -6.08 -24.62
CA LEU A 161 11.40 -5.91 -24.65
C LEU A 161 10.63 -7.25 -24.72
N SER A 162 11.32 -8.39 -24.74
CA SER A 162 10.69 -9.70 -24.89
C SER A 162 10.24 -10.26 -23.54
N TYR A 163 8.93 -10.17 -23.31
CA TYR A 163 8.23 -10.82 -22.20
C TYR A 163 8.69 -12.28 -21.99
N PRO A 164 8.87 -12.75 -20.73
CA PRO A 164 8.61 -12.08 -19.46
C PRO A 164 9.85 -11.46 -18.79
N TYR A 165 10.99 -11.40 -19.49
CA TYR A 165 12.27 -11.02 -18.91
C TYR A 165 12.68 -9.62 -19.37
N TYR A 166 12.89 -8.73 -18.41
CA TYR A 166 13.38 -7.39 -18.64
C TYR A 166 14.77 -7.26 -18.06
N GLU A 167 15.70 -6.73 -18.85
CA GLU A 167 17.02 -6.35 -18.39
C GLU A 167 16.96 -4.91 -17.86
N PHE A 168 17.68 -4.61 -16.79
CA PHE A 168 17.78 -3.25 -16.26
C PHE A 168 19.23 -2.81 -16.38
N GLU A 169 19.48 -1.76 -17.13
CA GLU A 169 20.76 -1.06 -17.13
C GLU A 169 20.69 0.12 -16.17
N TYR A 170 21.58 0.12 -15.19
CA TYR A 170 21.77 1.27 -14.31
C TYR A 170 22.75 2.26 -14.95
N VAL A 171 22.29 3.46 -15.28
CA VAL A 171 23.10 4.54 -15.85
C VAL A 171 23.20 5.69 -14.86
N GLY A 172 24.30 5.70 -14.09
CA GLY A 172 24.97 6.81 -13.37
C GLY A 172 24.17 7.72 -12.41
N GLY A 173 24.74 8.02 -11.21
CA GLY A 173 24.34 9.20 -10.40
C GLY A 173 24.75 9.35 -8.90
N GLY A 174 25.89 8.83 -8.43
CA GLY A 174 26.68 9.55 -7.39
C GLY A 174 26.37 9.43 -5.88
N ARG A 175 25.31 8.76 -5.42
CA ARG A 175 25.16 8.44 -3.98
C ARG A 175 24.65 7.03 -3.76
N VAL A 176 25.54 6.07 -3.93
CA VAL A 176 25.44 4.80 -3.24
C VAL A 176 25.80 5.08 -1.78
N ILE A 177 24.86 4.90 -0.86
CA ILE A 177 25.22 4.88 0.57
C ILE A 177 25.75 3.47 0.83
N GLU A 178 27.07 3.34 0.93
CA GLU A 178 27.67 2.13 1.52
C GLU A 178 27.23 2.08 2.98
N LYS A 179 26.36 1.13 3.31
CA LYS A 179 26.37 0.60 4.67
C LYS A 179 27.67 -0.19 4.77
N GLY A 180 28.44 -0.01 5.85
CA GLY A 180 29.69 -0.74 6.08
C GLY A 180 29.56 -2.27 6.27
N ASP A 181 28.55 -2.90 5.66
CA ASP A 181 28.23 -4.33 5.66
C ASP A 181 28.07 -4.90 4.22
N ASP A 182 28.72 -4.26 3.24
CA ASP A 182 28.65 -4.59 1.80
C ASP A 182 27.24 -4.46 1.16
N SER A 183 26.25 -3.93 1.88
CA SER A 183 24.92 -3.68 1.34
C SER A 183 24.81 -2.30 0.67
N LEU A 184 24.21 -2.27 -0.52
CA LEU A 184 23.96 -1.05 -1.30
C LEU A 184 22.53 -0.58 -1.04
N ILE A 185 22.37 0.65 -0.57
CA ILE A 185 21.07 1.34 -0.60
C ILE A 185 21.01 2.15 -1.90
N LEU A 186 20.12 1.73 -2.81
CA LEU A 186 19.81 2.52 -3.99
C LEU A 186 19.14 3.82 -3.54
N GLY A 187 19.73 4.96 -3.91
CA GLY A 187 19.08 6.27 -3.77
C GLY A 187 17.81 6.37 -4.63
N PRO A 188 17.08 7.50 -4.59
CA PRO A 188 15.93 7.70 -5.46
C PRO A 188 16.35 7.51 -6.93
N CYS A 189 15.79 6.49 -7.57
CA CYS A 189 16.06 6.13 -8.96
C CYS A 189 14.88 6.55 -9.83
N GLU A 190 15.18 7.11 -11.00
CA GLU A 190 14.21 7.29 -12.06
C GLU A 190 14.17 6.00 -12.88
N ILE A 191 13.00 5.35 -12.95
CA ILE A 191 12.80 4.18 -13.81
C ILE A 191 12.28 4.70 -15.15
N ILE A 192 13.08 4.52 -16.19
CA ILE A 192 12.72 4.88 -17.56
C ILE A 192 12.30 3.59 -18.25
N VAL A 193 11.00 3.46 -18.48
CA VAL A 193 10.40 2.34 -19.20
C VAL A 193 10.13 2.78 -20.63
N ASP A 194 10.53 1.96 -21.60
CA ASP A 194 10.24 2.20 -23.02
C ASP A 194 8.71 2.30 -23.24
N GLN A 195 8.27 3.28 -24.02
CA GLN A 195 6.86 3.48 -24.33
C GLN A 195 6.22 2.25 -24.97
N ALA A 196 6.95 1.52 -25.82
CA ALA A 196 6.44 0.28 -26.42
C ALA A 196 6.15 -0.81 -25.36
N LEU A 197 6.90 -0.80 -24.26
CA LEU A 197 6.71 -1.72 -23.13
C LEU A 197 5.54 -1.26 -22.24
N ILE A 198 5.38 0.05 -22.07
CA ILE A 198 4.19 0.63 -21.43
C ILE A 198 2.94 0.26 -22.22
N ASP A 199 2.97 0.39 -23.55
CA ASP A 199 1.82 0.10 -24.42
C ASP A 199 1.48 -1.39 -24.40
N ASN A 200 2.49 -2.27 -24.46
CA ASN A 200 2.31 -3.72 -24.34
C ASN A 200 1.84 -4.16 -22.93
N ALA A 201 2.23 -3.44 -21.88
CA ALA A 201 1.79 -3.71 -20.51
C ALA A 201 0.43 -3.04 -20.16
N ALA A 202 0.05 -2.01 -20.90
CA ALA A 202 -1.21 -1.30 -20.75
C ALA A 202 -2.39 -2.13 -21.26
N GLU A 203 -2.23 -2.93 -22.33
CA GLU A 203 -3.29 -3.81 -22.83
C GLU A 203 -3.85 -4.76 -21.74
N PRO A 204 -3.00 -5.50 -20.99
CA PRO A 204 -3.47 -6.31 -19.86
C PRO A 204 -4.05 -5.49 -18.69
N MET A 205 -3.55 -4.27 -18.45
CA MET A 205 -4.03 -3.42 -17.35
C MET A 205 -5.34 -2.69 -17.67
N GLN A 206 -5.63 -2.37 -18.94
CA GLN A 206 -6.91 -1.79 -19.34
C GLN A 206 -8.09 -2.75 -19.10
N ILE A 207 -7.84 -4.06 -19.20
CA ILE A 207 -8.82 -5.12 -18.86
C ILE A 207 -9.13 -5.14 -17.35
N LEU A 208 -8.27 -4.56 -16.49
CA LEU A 208 -8.48 -4.54 -15.04
C LEU A 208 -9.40 -3.42 -14.56
N PHE A 209 -9.63 -2.39 -15.38
CA PHE A 209 -10.43 -1.21 -15.04
C PHE A 209 -11.76 -1.08 -15.80
N GLN A 210 -12.14 -2.12 -16.56
CA GLN A 210 -13.50 -2.34 -17.07
C GLN A 210 -14.26 -3.29 -16.14
#